data_AF-A0A4P5T4Y7-F1
#
_entry.id   AF-A0A4P5T4Y7-F1
#
_cell.length_a   1.000
_cell.length_b   1.000
_cell.length_c   1.000
_cell.angle_alpha   90.00
_cell.angle_beta   90.00
_cell.angle_gamma   90.00
#
_symmetry.space_group_name_H-M   'P 1'
#
loop_
_entity.id
_entity.type
_entity.pdbx_description
1 polymer ?
#
loop_
_entity_poly.entity_id
_entity_poly.type
_entity_poly.pdbx_seq_one_letter_code
_entity_poly.pdbx_strand_id
1 'polypeptide(L)'
;MTVGQIINVDGEVTMVELSEQSGEFAISNSALEQATGWSLKPEGLCREQVCVPVRNAAALSKDGQVDLGEFARLVQQNIVIDSQRKIVALGEQAQNRSASMSTLEAPDFTLPDIHGRQVSFSDYNRRKRLLLAWSSW
;
A
#
# COMPACT_ATOMS: atom_id res chain seq x y z
N MET A 1 -0.48 -22.12 -7.93
CA MET A 1 -0.52 -20.94 -7.05
C MET A 1 0.89 -20.71 -6.55
N THR A 2 1.36 -19.47 -6.58
CA THR A 2 2.75 -19.13 -6.22
C THR A 2 2.72 -18.25 -4.99
N VAL A 3 3.58 -18.52 -4.02
CA VAL A 3 3.64 -17.69 -2.81
C VAL A 3 4.39 -16.40 -3.12
N GLY A 4 3.82 -15.25 -2.74
CA GLY A 4 4.47 -13.95 -2.79
C GLY A 4 4.16 -13.10 -1.57
N GLN A 5 4.52 -11.82 -1.64
CA GLN A 5 4.50 -10.89 -0.51
C GLN A 5 3.63 -9.68 -0.81
N ILE A 6 2.79 -9.30 0.16
CA ILE A 6 2.16 -7.98 0.20
C ILE A 6 2.76 -7.20 1.35
N ILE A 7 3.29 -6.01 1.04
CA ILE A 7 3.79 -5.04 2.01
C ILE A 7 2.70 -3.97 2.15
N ASN A 8 2.11 -3.85 3.34
CA ASN A 8 1.08 -2.84 3.59
C ASN A 8 1.68 -1.45 3.86
N VAL A 9 0.82 -0.47 4.11
CA VAL A 9 1.23 0.94 4.32
C VAL A 9 2.10 1.13 5.56
N ASP A 10 2.01 0.23 6.53
CA ASP A 10 2.79 0.23 7.78
C ASP A 10 4.12 -0.54 7.63
N GLY A 11 4.39 -1.10 6.44
CA GLY A 11 5.57 -1.89 6.15
C GLY A 11 5.48 -3.36 6.62
N GLU A 12 4.31 -3.80 7.08
CA GLU A 12 4.09 -5.18 7.48
C GLU A 12 4.00 -6.08 6.25
N VAL A 13 4.65 -7.26 6.33
CA VAL A 13 4.73 -8.21 5.23
C VAL A 13 3.79 -9.38 5.47
N THR A 14 2.86 -9.58 4.54
CA THR A 14 1.94 -10.73 4.52
C THR A 14 2.28 -11.66 3.37
N MET A 15 2.49 -12.94 3.66
CA MET A 15 2.67 -13.98 2.65
C MET A 15 1.30 -14.40 2.10
N VAL A 16 1.14 -14.39 0.78
CA VAL A 16 -0.14 -14.72 0.13
C VAL A 16 0.07 -15.66 -1.05
N GLU A 17 -0.94 -16.49 -1.32
CA GLU A 17 -1.01 -17.25 -2.56
C GLU A 17 -1.48 -16.34 -3.69
N LEU A 18 -0.58 -16.13 -4.65
CA LEU A 18 -0.83 -15.33 -5.84
C LEU A 18 -1.32 -16.25 -6.96
N SER A 19 -2.41 -15.81 -7.59
CA SER A 19 -2.88 -16.27 -8.88
C SER A 19 -2.39 -15.28 -9.93
N GLU A 20 -1.49 -15.71 -10.81
CA GLU A 20 -0.98 -14.90 -11.91
C GLU A 20 -1.79 -15.21 -13.16
N GLN A 21 -2.58 -14.25 -13.63
CA GLN A 21 -3.25 -14.33 -14.93
C GLN A 21 -2.81 -13.15 -15.78
N SER A 22 -2.11 -13.40 -16.88
CA SER A 22 -1.78 -12.35 -17.87
C SER A 22 -1.04 -11.12 -17.33
N GLY A 23 -0.24 -11.25 -16.26
CA GLY A 23 0.49 -10.14 -15.63
C GLY A 23 -0.27 -9.43 -14.51
N GLU A 24 -1.50 -9.85 -14.24
CA GLU A 24 -2.30 -9.44 -13.09
C GLU A 24 -2.01 -10.34 -11.89
N PHE A 25 -1.80 -9.73 -10.73
CA PHE A 25 -1.71 -10.44 -9.46
C PHE A 25 -3.07 -10.41 -8.78
N ALA A 26 -3.66 -11.59 -8.65
CA ALA A 26 -4.90 -11.77 -7.93
C ALA A 26 -4.68 -12.65 -6.70
N ILE A 27 -5.48 -12.38 -5.66
CA ILE A 27 -5.46 -13.11 -4.39
C ILE A 27 -6.87 -13.46 -3.95
N SER A 28 -7.03 -14.42 -3.05
CA SER A 28 -8.34 -14.67 -2.46
C SER A 28 -8.83 -13.44 -1.67
N ASN A 29 -10.15 -13.32 -1.55
CA ASN A 29 -10.75 -12.27 -0.71
C ASN A 29 -10.27 -12.33 0.76
N SER A 30 -10.04 -13.53 1.29
CA SER A 30 -9.51 -13.71 2.64
C SER A 30 -8.06 -13.21 2.78
N ALA A 31 -7.23 -13.44 1.77
CA ALA A 31 -5.87 -12.94 1.74
C ALA A 31 -5.83 -11.40 1.63
N LEU A 32 -6.78 -10.82 0.89
CA LEU A 32 -6.95 -9.36 0.80
C LEU A 32 -7.26 -8.77 2.18
N GLU A 33 -8.22 -9.36 2.90
CA GLU A 33 -8.61 -8.91 4.24
C GLU A 33 -7.46 -9.03 5.23
N GLN A 34 -6.74 -10.15 5.19
CA GLN A 34 -5.57 -10.35 6.04
C GLN A 34 -4.45 -9.33 5.77
N ALA A 35 -4.15 -9.05 4.50
CA ALA A 35 -3.02 -8.21 4.13
C ALA A 35 -3.32 -6.70 4.21
N THR A 36 -4.59 -6.30 4.11
CA THR A 36 -4.95 -4.88 3.91
C THR A 36 -6.08 -4.38 4.81
N GLY A 37 -6.79 -5.28 5.49
CA GLY A 37 -8.03 -4.99 6.22
C GLY A 37 -9.25 -4.76 5.31
N TRP A 38 -9.08 -4.77 3.98
CA TRP A 38 -10.19 -4.65 3.03
C TRP A 38 -10.75 -6.02 2.65
N SER A 39 -12.07 -6.14 2.61
CA SER A 39 -12.76 -7.31 2.07
C SER A 39 -13.78 -6.92 1.01
N LEU A 40 -13.87 -7.71 -0.05
CA LEU A 40 -14.93 -7.63 -1.04
C LEU A 40 -16.20 -8.26 -0.47
N LYS A 41 -17.26 -7.46 -0.35
CA LYS A 41 -18.60 -7.82 0.12
C LYS A 41 -19.64 -7.49 -0.97
N PRO A 42 -20.90 -7.95 -0.85
CA PRO A 42 -21.94 -7.64 -1.84
C PRO A 42 -22.14 -6.14 -2.10
N GLU A 43 -21.97 -5.31 -1.08
CA GLU A 43 -22.08 -3.84 -1.15
C GLU A 43 -20.84 -3.14 -1.73
N GLY A 44 -19.70 -3.82 -1.81
CA GLY A 44 -18.45 -3.28 -2.36
C GLY A 44 -17.19 -3.73 -1.61
N LEU A 45 -16.09 -3.00 -1.82
CA LEU A 45 -14.86 -3.17 -1.05
C LEU A 45 -14.99 -2.45 0.27
N CYS A 46 -14.88 -3.15 1.39
CA CYS A 46 -15.14 -2.59 2.71
C CYS A 46 -13.94 -2.75 3.63
N ARG A 47 -13.67 -1.72 4.43
CA ARG A 47 -12.74 -1.75 5.56
C ARG A 47 -13.39 -1.02 6.73
N GLU A 48 -13.56 -1.73 7.84
CA GLU A 48 -14.33 -1.25 9.00
C GLU A 48 -15.73 -0.75 8.60
N GLN A 49 -16.00 0.56 8.77
CA GLN A 49 -17.28 1.21 8.45
C GLN A 49 -17.29 1.86 7.06
N VAL A 50 -16.18 1.82 6.32
CA VAL A 50 -16.05 2.45 5.00
C VAL A 50 -16.21 1.40 3.92
N CYS A 51 -17.13 1.62 2.97
CA CYS A 51 -17.29 0.78 1.79
C CYS A 51 -17.21 1.60 0.51
N VAL A 52 -16.37 1.15 -0.43
CA VAL A 52 -16.23 1.69 -1.78
C VAL A 52 -17.09 0.85 -2.73
N PRO A 53 -18.13 1.45 -3.36
CA PRO A 53 -19.02 0.71 -4.25
C PRO A 53 -18.29 0.16 -5.49
N VAL A 54 -18.50 -1.13 -5.77
CA VAL A 54 -17.93 -1.80 -6.94
C VAL A 54 -19.01 -1.97 -8.01
N ARG A 55 -18.95 -1.16 -9.07
CA ARG A 55 -19.97 -1.20 -10.14
C ARG A 55 -19.84 -2.41 -11.05
N ASN A 56 -18.63 -2.92 -11.22
CA ASN A 56 -18.33 -4.07 -12.07
C ASN A 56 -17.50 -5.09 -11.30
N ALA A 57 -18.19 -5.92 -10.50
CA ALA A 57 -17.53 -6.94 -9.67
C ALA A 57 -16.75 -7.97 -10.52
N ALA A 58 -17.20 -8.26 -11.74
CA ALA A 58 -16.53 -9.20 -12.65
C ALA A 58 -15.19 -8.69 -13.19
N ALA A 59 -14.98 -7.36 -13.23
CA ALA A 59 -13.69 -6.77 -13.57
C ALA A 59 -12.73 -6.75 -12.37
N LEU A 60 -13.24 -6.68 -11.15
CA LEU A 60 -12.44 -6.70 -9.93
C LEU A 60 -12.08 -8.12 -9.49
N SER A 61 -12.99 -9.07 -9.68
CA SER A 61 -12.82 -10.42 -9.19
C SER A 61 -13.30 -11.47 -10.18
N LYS A 62 -12.49 -12.52 -10.33
CA LYS A 62 -12.77 -13.69 -11.15
C LYS A 62 -12.48 -14.94 -10.36
N ASP A 63 -13.42 -15.87 -10.31
CA ASP A 63 -13.30 -17.16 -9.59
C ASP A 63 -12.88 -17.00 -8.12
N GLY A 64 -13.36 -15.93 -7.46
CA GLY A 64 -13.05 -15.61 -6.05
C GLY A 64 -11.65 -15.03 -5.82
N GLN A 65 -10.91 -14.74 -6.88
CA GLN A 65 -9.63 -14.05 -6.86
C GLN A 65 -9.86 -12.57 -7.15
N VAL A 66 -9.38 -11.67 -6.29
CA VAL A 66 -9.46 -10.22 -6.41
C VAL A 66 -8.18 -9.71 -7.06
N ASP A 67 -8.31 -8.98 -8.16
CA ASP A 67 -7.20 -8.30 -8.82
C ASP A 67 -6.68 -7.15 -7.94
N LEU A 68 -5.39 -7.18 -7.60
CA LEU A 68 -4.77 -6.19 -6.71
C LEU A 68 -4.61 -4.81 -7.35
N GLY A 69 -4.45 -4.73 -8.67
CA GLY A 69 -4.36 -3.48 -9.41
C GLY A 69 -5.72 -2.76 -9.47
N GLU A 70 -6.78 -3.48 -9.80
CA GLU A 70 -8.15 -2.95 -9.83
C GLU A 70 -8.66 -2.63 -8.43
N PHE A 71 -8.35 -3.46 -7.44
CA PHE A 71 -8.56 -3.14 -6.02
C PHE A 71 -7.94 -1.78 -5.68
N ALA A 72 -6.62 -1.63 -5.90
CA ALA A 72 -5.89 -0.41 -5.56
C ALA A 72 -6.45 0.81 -6.30
N ARG A 73 -6.83 0.66 -7.57
CA ARG A 73 -7.48 1.72 -8.35
C ARG A 73 -8.81 2.17 -7.74
N LEU A 74 -9.66 1.21 -7.33
CA LEU A 74 -10.97 1.50 -6.76
C LEU A 74 -10.88 2.20 -5.40
N VAL A 75 -9.99 1.74 -4.52
CA VAL A 75 -9.78 2.37 -3.20
C VAL A 75 -8.83 3.57 -3.24
N GLN A 76 -8.38 3.98 -4.43
CA GLN A 76 -7.43 5.08 -4.66
C GLN A 76 -6.14 4.94 -3.83
N GLN A 77 -5.66 3.71 -3.74
CA GLN A 77 -4.44 3.36 -3.03
C GLN A 77 -3.29 3.22 -4.02
N ASN A 78 -2.14 3.78 -3.67
CA ASN A 78 -0.94 3.62 -4.49
C ASN A 78 -0.47 2.16 -4.41
N ILE A 79 -0.03 1.62 -5.54
CA ILE A 79 0.46 0.24 -5.62
C ILE A 79 1.69 0.16 -6.52
N VAL A 80 2.65 -0.66 -6.11
CA VAL A 80 3.78 -1.08 -6.93
C VAL A 80 3.81 -2.61 -6.95
N ILE A 81 3.97 -3.18 -8.14
CA ILE A 81 4.01 -4.62 -8.34
C ILE A 81 5.34 -4.97 -8.99
N ASP A 82 6.15 -5.77 -8.30
CA ASP A 82 7.31 -6.45 -8.86
C ASP A 82 6.90 -7.89 -9.21
N SER A 83 6.59 -8.11 -10.49
CA SER A 83 6.12 -9.40 -10.98
C SER A 83 7.19 -10.49 -10.97
N GLN A 84 8.46 -10.11 -11.08
CA GLN A 84 9.58 -11.04 -11.08
C GLN A 84 9.88 -11.53 -9.66
N ARG A 85 9.84 -10.62 -8.68
CA ARG A 85 10.08 -10.93 -7.26
C ARG A 85 8.82 -11.35 -6.51
N LYS A 86 7.64 -11.24 -7.13
CA LYS A 86 6.34 -11.58 -6.53
C LYS A 86 6.06 -10.72 -5.28
N ILE A 87 6.39 -9.44 -5.37
CA ILE A 87 6.19 -8.45 -4.30
C ILE A 87 5.15 -7.44 -4.77
N VAL A 88 4.17 -7.18 -3.92
CA VAL A 88 3.22 -6.07 -4.06
C VAL A 88 3.42 -5.15 -2.86
N ALA A 89 3.68 -3.87 -3.12
CA ALA A 89 3.78 -2.85 -2.09
C ALA A 89 2.63 -1.87 -2.23
N LEU A 90 1.89 -1.68 -1.15
CA LEU A 90 0.79 -0.74 -1.06
C LEU A 90 1.26 0.54 -0.35
N GLY A 91 1.10 1.67 -1.02
CA GLY A 91 1.35 2.98 -0.45
C GLY A 91 0.10 3.60 0.18
N GLU A 92 0.27 4.76 0.79
CA GLU A 92 -0.82 5.54 1.35
C GLU A 92 -1.88 5.91 0.29
N GLN A 93 -3.15 6.00 0.71
CA GLN A 93 -4.24 6.45 -0.13
C GLN A 93 -4.03 7.90 -0.58
N ALA A 94 -4.38 8.20 -1.83
CA ALA A 94 -4.14 9.51 -2.41
C ALA A 94 -4.79 10.65 -1.61
N GLN A 95 -5.97 10.41 -1.01
CA GLN A 95 -6.70 11.38 -0.20
C GLN A 95 -5.99 11.65 1.14
N ASN A 96 -5.60 10.60 1.87
CA ASN A 96 -4.86 10.72 3.12
C ASN A 96 -3.54 11.46 2.90
N ARG A 97 -2.77 11.07 1.87
CA ARG A 97 -1.53 11.76 1.48
C ARG A 97 -1.78 13.23 1.19
N SER A 98 -2.85 13.56 0.46
CA SER A 98 -3.19 14.95 0.13
C SER A 98 -3.60 15.76 1.36
N ALA A 99 -4.37 15.16 2.28
CA ALA A 99 -4.75 15.77 3.55
C ALA A 99 -3.50 16.06 4.41
N SER A 100 -2.59 15.09 4.55
CA SER A 100 -1.32 15.29 5.25
C SER A 100 -0.46 16.38 4.61
N MET A 101 -0.37 16.45 3.27
CA MET A 101 0.36 17.52 2.60
C MET A 101 -0.24 18.91 2.86
N SER A 102 -1.56 19.00 3.04
CA SER A 102 -2.26 20.28 3.26
C SER A 102 -1.98 20.91 4.64
N THR A 103 -1.52 20.13 5.61
CA THR A 103 -1.14 20.66 6.95
C THR A 103 0.11 21.51 6.89
N LEU A 104 0.95 21.34 5.86
CA LEU A 104 2.30 21.91 5.74
C LEU A 104 3.24 21.50 6.89
N GLU A 105 2.86 20.51 7.69
CA GLU A 105 3.68 19.93 8.73
C GLU A 105 4.47 18.77 8.15
N ALA A 106 5.79 18.91 8.14
CA ALA A 106 6.66 17.80 7.79
C ALA A 106 6.61 16.74 8.90
N PRO A 107 6.33 15.46 8.57
CA PRO A 107 6.27 14.39 9.55
C PRO A 107 7.64 14.21 10.22
N ASP A 108 7.62 13.82 11.49
CA ASP A 108 8.84 13.43 12.17
C ASP A 108 9.24 12.01 11.76
N PHE A 109 10.55 11.77 11.69
CA PHE A 109 11.12 10.46 11.39
C PHE A 109 12.49 10.36 12.03
N THR A 110 12.93 9.15 12.34
CA THR A 110 14.25 8.88 12.91
C THR A 110 15.02 7.94 11.99
N LEU A 111 16.20 8.38 11.55
CA LEU A 111 17.08 7.59 10.70
C LEU A 111 18.49 7.56 11.30
N PRO A 112 19.27 6.50 11.09
CA PRO A 112 20.68 6.49 11.44
C PRO A 112 21.47 7.47 10.57
N ASP A 113 22.36 8.25 11.17
CA ASP A 113 23.37 9.03 10.45
C ASP A 113 24.50 8.12 9.91
N ILE A 114 25.49 8.72 9.23
CA ILE A 114 26.63 7.99 8.66
C ILE A 114 27.52 7.29 9.71
N HIS A 115 27.31 7.58 11.00
CA HIS A 115 27.99 6.94 12.11
C HIS A 115 27.07 5.97 12.88
N GLY A 116 25.86 5.70 12.36
CA GLY A 116 24.87 4.81 12.96
C GLY A 116 24.12 5.41 14.14
N ARG A 117 24.29 6.70 14.44
CA ARG A 117 23.55 7.36 15.52
C ARG A 117 22.16 7.71 15.02
N GLN A 118 21.13 7.36 15.80
CA GLN A 118 19.76 7.76 15.51
C GLN A 118 19.61 9.29 15.59
N VAL A 119 19.12 9.88 14.51
CA VAL A 119 18.82 11.31 14.40
C VAL A 119 17.37 11.47 13.97
N SER A 120 16.63 12.27 14.73
CA SER A 120 15.23 12.60 14.42
C SER A 120 15.13 13.91 13.65
N PHE A 121 14.15 14.03 12.76
CA PHE A 121 13.91 15.28 12.02
C PHE A 121 13.52 16.43 12.96
N SER A 122 12.88 16.12 14.08
CA SER A 122 12.56 17.04 15.18
C SER A 122 13.79 17.52 15.97
N ASP A 123 14.95 16.85 15.91
CA ASP A 123 16.18 17.30 16.58
C ASP A 123 16.67 18.66 16.03
N TYR A 124 16.26 19.00 14.80
CA TYR A 124 16.59 20.24 14.12
C TYR A 124 15.49 21.32 14.22
N ASN A 125 14.57 21.19 15.18
CA ASN A 125 13.54 22.19 15.44
C ASN A 125 14.13 23.60 15.66
N ARG A 126 13.34 24.64 15.33
CA ARG A 126 13.72 26.06 15.38
C ARG A 126 14.81 26.49 14.38
N ARG A 127 15.04 25.72 13.31
CA ARG A 127 15.91 26.07 12.18
C ARG A 127 15.17 25.85 10.86
N LYS A 128 15.66 26.45 9.77
CA LYS A 128 15.25 26.05 8.42
C LYS A 128 15.83 24.65 8.15
N ARG A 129 14.99 23.72 7.70
CA ARG A 129 15.36 22.32 7.43
C ARG A 129 15.21 22.04 5.94
N LEU A 130 16.16 21.34 5.35
CA LEU A 130 16.12 20.83 3.97
C LEU A 130 16.35 19.31 4.04
N LEU A 131 15.41 18.53 3.52
CA LEU A 131 15.59 17.10 3.31
C LEU A 131 15.92 16.87 1.83
N LEU A 132 17.05 16.23 1.56
CA LEU A 132 17.48 15.84 0.22
C LEU A 132 17.51 14.31 0.14
N ALA A 133 16.68 13.74 -0.73
CA ALA A 133 16.70 12.32 -1.05
C ALA A 133 17.29 12.12 -2.46
N TRP A 134 18.22 11.18 -2.60
CA TRP A 134 18.84 10.84 -3.88
C TRP A 134 19.13 9.33 -3.96
N SER A 135 19.21 8.79 -5.17
CA SER A 135 19.71 7.45 -5.49
C SER A 135 20.69 7.54 -6.66
N SER A 136 21.77 6.75 -6.65
CA SER A 136 22.83 6.77 -7.68
C SER A 136 22.54 5.90 -8.92
N TRP A 137 21.34 5.30 -8.99
CA TRP A 137 20.97 4.19 -9.88
C TRP A 137 21.58 2.85 -9.45
#